data_AF-A0A948UNU5-F1
#
_entry.id   AF-A0A948UNU5-F1
#
_cell.length_a   1.000
_cell.length_b   1.000
_cell.length_c   1.000
_cell.angle_alpha   90.00
_cell.angle_beta   90.00
_cell.angle_gamma   90.00
#
_symmetry.space_group_name_H-M   'P 1'
#
loop_
_entity.id
_entity.type
_entity.pdbx_description
1 polymer ?
#
loop_
_entity_poly.entity_id
_entity_poly.type
_entity_poly.pdbx_seq_one_letter_code
_entity_poly.pdbx_strand_id
1 'polypeptide(L)'
;MKKLKYALFTGCTAKQSTPEQMMSTLAVADKLGIELIELVEASCCGASHLQDYDDFLSLVLNARNIAYAEKHGLTMVTICNTC
;
A
#
# COMPACT_ATOMS: atom_id res chain seq x y z
N MET A 1 2.34 7.32 -24.87
CA MET A 1 1.99 7.85 -23.53
C MET A 1 2.90 7.21 -22.49
N LYS A 2 3.33 7.93 -21.46
CA LYS A 2 4.17 7.38 -20.38
C LYS A 2 3.32 6.38 -19.58
N LYS A 3 3.80 5.15 -19.40
CA LYS A 3 3.11 4.13 -18.60
C LYS A 3 3.07 4.61 -17.14
N LEU A 4 1.88 4.67 -16.55
CA LEU A 4 1.72 5.02 -15.14
C LEU A 4 2.26 3.87 -14.29
N LYS A 5 3.10 4.17 -13.30
CA LYS A 5 3.77 3.17 -12.46
C LYS A 5 3.79 3.62 -11.00
N TYR A 6 3.29 2.76 -10.11
CA TYR A 6 3.14 3.06 -8.68
C TYR A 6 3.63 1.91 -7.81
N ALA A 7 4.05 2.24 -6.59
CA ALA A 7 4.30 1.28 -5.53
C ALA A 7 2.98 0.98 -4.78
N LEU A 8 2.49 -0.24 -4.89
CA LEU A 8 1.23 -0.67 -4.28
C LEU A 8 1.45 -1.07 -2.83
N PHE A 9 0.94 -0.25 -1.90
CA PHE A 9 0.81 -0.59 -0.49
C PHE A 9 -0.53 -1.28 -0.25
N THR A 10 -0.48 -2.59 -0.01
CA THR A 10 -1.68 -3.45 0.07
C THR A 10 -2.38 -3.41 1.42
N GLY A 11 -1.70 -2.92 2.46
CA GLY A 11 -2.10 -3.19 3.84
C GLY A 11 -2.16 -4.69 4.15
N CYS A 12 -2.91 -5.05 5.20
CA CYS A 12 -3.15 -6.44 5.59
C CYS A 12 -4.43 -7.02 4.96
N THR A 13 -5.50 -6.23 4.85
CA THR A 13 -6.84 -6.71 4.47
C THR A 13 -6.89 -7.27 3.05
N ALA A 14 -6.31 -6.56 2.07
CA ALA A 14 -6.31 -7.00 0.67
C ALA A 14 -5.54 -8.30 0.42
N LYS A 15 -4.67 -8.70 1.36
CA LYS A 15 -3.92 -9.97 1.32
C LYS A 15 -4.62 -11.11 2.06
N GLN A 16 -5.58 -10.79 2.94
CA GLN A 16 -6.16 -11.75 3.87
C GLN A 16 -7.68 -11.77 3.78
N SER A 17 -8.35 -10.77 4.33
CA SER A 17 -9.81 -10.76 4.50
C SER A 17 -10.58 -10.41 3.23
N THR A 18 -9.97 -9.70 2.29
CA THR A 18 -10.60 -9.26 1.03
C THR A 18 -9.70 -9.49 -0.19
N PRO A 19 -9.30 -10.74 -0.49
CA PRO A 19 -8.43 -11.06 -1.63
C PRO A 19 -9.05 -10.66 -2.98
N GLU A 20 -10.38 -10.67 -3.08
CA GLU A 20 -11.13 -10.21 -4.26
C GLU A 20 -10.89 -8.72 -4.57
N GLN A 21 -10.57 -7.91 -3.56
CA GLN A 21 -10.21 -6.51 -3.75
C GLN A 21 -8.89 -6.37 -4.50
N MET A 22 -7.89 -7.19 -4.15
CA MET A 22 -6.60 -7.25 -4.85
C MET A 22 -6.80 -7.74 -6.29
N MET A 23 -7.56 -8.83 -6.49
CA MET A 23 -7.84 -9.37 -7.82
C MET A 23 -8.51 -8.32 -8.72
N SER A 24 -9.53 -7.64 -8.20
CA SER A 24 -10.26 -6.60 -8.94
C SER A 24 -9.36 -5.41 -9.27
N THR A 25 -8.51 -5.00 -8.32
CA THR A 25 -7.54 -3.91 -8.53
C THR A 25 -6.57 -4.23 -9.66
N LEU A 26 -5.96 -5.42 -9.65
CA LEU A 26 -5.00 -5.82 -10.66
C LEU A 26 -5.65 -5.92 -12.05
N ALA A 27 -6.88 -6.45 -12.12
CA ALA A 27 -7.63 -6.53 -13.38
C ALA A 27 -7.96 -5.14 -13.96
N VAL A 28 -8.36 -4.19 -13.11
CA VAL A 28 -8.64 -2.81 -13.55
C VAL A 28 -7.36 -2.07 -13.93
N ALA A 29 -6.29 -2.24 -13.17
CA ALA A 29 -4.99 -1.61 -13.45
C ALA A 29 -4.45 -2.05 -14.82
N ASP A 30 -4.55 -3.34 -15.16
CA ASP A 30 -4.17 -3.86 -16.48
C ASP A 30 -4.95 -3.19 -17.61
N LYS A 31 -6.29 -3.08 -17.46
CA LYS A 31 -7.14 -2.41 -18.46
C LYS A 31 -6.84 -0.92 -18.63
N LEU A 32 -6.38 -0.27 -17.58
CA LEU A 32 -6.00 1.14 -17.60
C LEU A 32 -4.53 1.37 -17.99
N GLY A 33 -3.75 0.31 -18.20
CA GLY A 33 -2.31 0.39 -18.50
C GLY A 33 -1.48 0.93 -17.33
N ILE A 34 -1.92 0.70 -16.08
CA ILE A 34 -1.23 1.09 -14.85
C ILE A 34 -0.40 -0.10 -14.36
N GLU A 35 0.89 0.13 -14.14
CA GLU A 35 1.80 -0.85 -13.53
C GLU A 35 1.84 -0.66 -12.01
N LEU A 36 1.44 -1.70 -11.28
CA LEU A 36 1.49 -1.74 -9.83
C LEU A 36 2.63 -2.65 -9.38
N ILE A 37 3.58 -2.09 -8.63
CA ILE A 37 4.68 -2.83 -8.02
C ILE A 37 4.37 -3.01 -6.54
N GLU A 38 4.10 -4.24 -6.12
CA GLU A 38 3.80 -4.53 -4.72
C GLU A 38 4.97 -4.20 -3.80
N LEU A 39 4.72 -3.45 -2.72
CA LEU A 39 5.67 -3.23 -1.63
C LEU A 39 5.62 -4.41 -0.65
N VAL A 40 6.33 -5.49 -0.98
CA VAL A 40 6.34 -6.72 -0.18
C VAL A 40 7.02 -6.54 1.19
N GLU A 41 7.89 -5.56 1.32
CA GLU A 41 8.63 -5.20 2.54
C GLU A 41 7.81 -4.36 3.52
N ALA A 42 6.68 -3.79 3.07
CA ALA A 42 5.84 -2.94 3.89
C ALA A 42 5.11 -3.75 4.99
N SER A 43 5.00 -3.16 6.17
CA SER A 43 4.21 -3.72 7.28
C SER A 43 2.80 -3.15 7.33
N CYS A 44 1.97 -3.68 8.22
CA CYS A 44 0.69 -3.07 8.60
C CYS A 44 0.86 -1.57 8.94
N CYS A 45 -0.14 -0.75 8.58
CA CYS A 45 -0.23 0.67 8.95
C CYS A 45 -0.52 0.89 10.45
N GLY A 46 -0.95 -0.17 11.17
CA GLY A 46 -1.23 -0.12 12.61
C GLY A 46 -2.52 0.59 12.98
N ALA A 47 -3.40 0.86 12.02
CA ALA A 47 -4.63 1.60 12.24
C ALA A 47 -5.51 1.00 13.36
N SER A 48 -6.18 1.88 14.10
CA SER A 48 -7.08 1.61 15.24
C SER A 48 -6.45 1.01 16.50
N HIS A 49 -5.28 0.38 16.43
CA HIS A 49 -4.67 -0.25 17.62
C HIS A 49 -3.39 0.44 18.05
N LEU A 50 -2.51 0.71 17.08
CA LEU A 50 -1.22 1.30 17.38
C LEU A 50 -1.32 2.81 17.61
N GLN A 51 -2.24 3.47 16.90
CA GLN A 51 -2.56 4.89 17.11
C GLN A 51 -3.05 5.13 18.55
N ASP A 52 -3.93 4.26 19.06
CA ASP A 52 -4.45 4.39 20.43
C ASP A 52 -3.41 4.04 21.52
N TYR A 53 -2.37 3.28 21.17
CA TYR A 53 -1.32 2.85 22.10
C TYR A 53 -0.11 3.78 22.13
N ASP A 54 0.44 4.11 20.96
CA ASP A 54 1.65 4.93 20.79
C ASP A 54 1.63 5.64 19.43
N ASP A 55 1.24 6.92 19.46
CA ASP A 55 1.20 7.80 18.30
C ASP A 55 2.56 7.91 17.59
N PHE A 56 3.66 7.98 18.35
CA PHE A 56 4.98 8.15 17.77
C PHE A 56 5.39 6.89 17.01
N LEU A 57 5.18 5.71 17.61
CA LEU A 57 5.44 4.44 16.95
C LEU A 57 4.56 4.26 15.70
N SER A 58 3.29 4.70 15.75
CA SER A 58 2.41 4.71 14.58
C SER A 58 2.99 5.55 13.43
N LEU A 59 3.45 6.77 13.72
CA LEU A 59 4.08 7.63 12.72
C LEU A 59 5.37 7.02 12.16
N VAL A 60 6.21 6.43 13.01
CA VAL A 60 7.48 5.79 12.58
C VAL A 60 7.23 4.62 11.63
N LEU A 61 6.24 3.76 11.91
CA LEU A 61 5.92 2.64 11.02
C LEU A 61 5.38 3.10 9.67
N ASN A 62 4.50 4.11 9.66
CA ASN A 62 3.94 4.64 8.42
C ASN A 62 5.02 5.39 7.60
N ALA A 63 5.89 6.15 8.25
CA ALA A 63 7.06 6.76 7.60
C ALA A 63 7.99 5.71 6.99
N ARG A 64 8.22 4.59 7.69
CA ARG A 64 9.02 3.47 7.15
C ARG A 64 8.41 2.88 5.88
N ASN A 65 7.10 2.68 5.85
CA ASN A 65 6.40 2.19 4.66
C ASN A 65 6.54 3.16 3.47
N ILE A 66 6.40 4.47 3.72
CA ILE A 66 6.59 5.51 2.69
C ILE A 66 8.03 5.51 2.17
N ALA A 67 9.02 5.40 3.07
CA ALA A 67 10.43 5.34 2.70
C ALA A 67 10.77 4.15 1.79
N TYR A 68 10.05 3.02 1.88
CA TYR A 68 10.22 1.93 0.93
C TYR A 68 9.77 2.33 -0.49
N ALA A 69 8.63 2.99 -0.64
CA ALA A 69 8.21 3.51 -1.95
C ALA A 69 9.23 4.51 -2.52
N GLU A 70 9.74 5.42 -1.67
CA GLU A 70 10.79 6.38 -2.04
C GLU A 70 12.08 5.68 -2.47
N LYS A 71 12.50 4.62 -1.77
CA LYS A 71 13.67 3.80 -2.13
C LYS A 71 13.54 3.17 -3.52
N HIS A 72 12.32 2.81 -3.94
CA HIS A 72 12.06 2.32 -5.30
C HIS A 72 11.91 3.44 -6.34
N GLY A 73 11.93 4.72 -5.93
CA GLY A 73 11.71 5.86 -6.81
C GLY A 73 10.28 5.93 -7.36
N LEU A 74 9.30 5.40 -6.61
CA LEU A 74 7.91 5.28 -7.04
C LEU A 74 6.98 6.02 -6.09
N THR A 75 5.92 6.62 -6.65
CA THR A 75 4.81 7.13 -5.85
C THR A 75 4.01 5.97 -5.27
N MET A 76 3.69 6.04 -3.98
CA MET A 76 2.84 5.05 -3.31
C MET A 76 1.38 5.22 -3.70
N VAL A 77 0.66 4.10 -3.83
CA VAL A 77 -0.80 4.03 -3.94
C VAL A 77 -1.32 2.92 -3.03
N THR A 78 -2.53 3.08 -2.51
CA THR A 78 -3.23 2.03 -1.74
C THR A 78 -4.64 1.84 -2.25
N ILE A 79 -5.22 0.69 -1.91
CA ILE A 79 -6.61 0.31 -2.18
C ILE A 79 -7.43 0.13 -0.89
N CYS A 80 -6.83 0.42 0.27
CA CYS A 80 -7.51 0.38 1.56
C CYS A 80 -7.67 1.81 2.07
N ASN A 81 -8.90 2.23 2.38
CA ASN A 81 -9.17 3.58 2.89
C ASN A 81 -8.53 3.85 4.26
N THR A 82 -8.28 2.79 5.03
CA THR A 82 -7.67 2.88 6.36
C THR A 82 -6.14 3.02 6.29
N CYS A 83 -5.54 2.61 5.17
CA CYS A 83 -4.10 2.67 4.93
C CYS A 83 -3.70 4.02 4.34
#